data_AF-A0A941N927-F1
#
_entry.id   AF-A0A941N927-F1
#
_cell.length_a   1.000
_cell.length_b   1.000
_cell.length_c   1.000
_cell.angle_alpha   90.00
_cell.angle_beta   90.00
_cell.angle_gamma   90.00
#
_symmetry.space_group_name_H-M   'P 1'
#
loop_
_entity.id
_entity.type
_entity.pdbx_description
1 polymer ?
#
loop_
_entity_poly.entity_id
_entity_poly.type
_entity_poly.pdbx_seq_one_letter_code
_entity_poly.pdbx_strand_id
1 'polypeptide(L)'
;MDTFTCITEIRDSFHLTQHAAESPAAALREHIAALPFSDGAGPFDEELEWLQRVSGGKEGVEMIPVGHCKNTWLWSDGAKYQPQYLTYIVKTDVRG
;
A
#
# COMPACT_ATOMS: atom_id res chain seq x y z
N MET A 1 -15.50 7.62 -7.72
CA MET A 1 -14.53 6.80 -6.99
C MET A 1 -14.25 5.58 -7.80
N ASP A 2 -12.97 5.27 -7.98
CA ASP A 2 -12.49 4.10 -8.69
C ASP A 2 -12.24 2.96 -7.69
N THR A 3 -12.36 1.72 -8.13
CA THR A 3 -11.97 0.56 -7.32
C THR A 3 -10.50 0.23 -7.57
N PHE A 4 -9.73 0.12 -6.50
CA PHE A 4 -8.32 -0.29 -6.53
C PHE A 4 -8.15 -1.60 -5.75
N THR A 5 -7.41 -2.52 -6.33
CA THR A 5 -6.92 -3.72 -5.65
C THR A 5 -5.47 -3.47 -5.23
N CYS A 6 -5.23 -3.51 -3.92
CA CYS A 6 -3.91 -3.41 -3.33
C CYS A 6 -3.41 -4.82 -3.01
N ILE A 7 -2.18 -5.13 -3.43
CA ILE A 7 -1.52 -6.41 -3.26
C ILE A 7 -0.19 -6.14 -2.59
N THR A 8 -0.02 -6.63 -1.36
CA THR A 8 1.21 -6.42 -0.57
C THR A 8 1.78 -7.75 -0.16
N GLU A 9 3.06 -7.95 -0.45
CA GLU A 9 3.83 -9.09 0.08
C GLU A 9 4.39 -8.74 1.46
N ILE A 10 4.14 -9.61 2.44
CA ILE A 10 4.61 -9.49 3.83
C ILE A 10 5.17 -10.85 4.24
N ARG A 11 6.50 -10.96 4.43
CA ARG A 11 7.18 -12.16 4.95
C ARG A 11 6.65 -13.47 4.32
N ASP A 12 6.73 -13.55 2.99
CA ASP A 12 6.28 -14.69 2.17
C ASP A 12 4.74 -14.93 2.11
N SER A 13 3.93 -13.97 2.61
CA SER A 13 2.48 -13.98 2.52
C SER A 13 1.96 -12.82 1.67
N PHE A 14 0.87 -13.04 0.93
CA PHE A 14 0.20 -11.98 0.16
C PHE A 14 -1.06 -11.48 0.86
N HIS A 15 -1.14 -10.17 1.03
CA HIS A 15 -2.30 -9.46 1.56
C HIS A 15 -2.99 -8.73 0.41
N LEU A 16 -4.25 -9.06 0.18
CA LEU A 16 -5.06 -8.48 -0.88
C LEU A 16 -6.28 -7.79 -0.30
N THR A 17 -6.52 -6.56 -0.72
CA THR A 17 -7.71 -5.78 -0.32
C THR A 17 -8.21 -4.92 -1.46
N GLN A 18 -9.49 -4.59 -1.46
CA GLN A 18 -10.09 -3.67 -2.42
C GLN A 18 -10.61 -2.41 -1.74
N HIS A 19 -10.32 -1.26 -2.33
CA HIS A 19 -10.67 0.06 -1.79
C HIS A 19 -11.32 0.92 -2.87
N ALA A 20 -12.39 1.61 -2.51
CA ALA A 20 -13.04 2.59 -3.37
C ALA A 20 -12.46 3.97 -3.07
N ALA A 21 -11.56 4.47 -3.93
CA ALA A 21 -10.77 5.65 -3.66
C ALA A 21 -10.75 6.62 -4.84
N GLU A 22 -10.25 7.84 -4.62
CA GLU A 22 -10.09 8.87 -5.66
C GLU A 22 -8.74 8.76 -6.40
N SER A 23 -7.78 8.04 -5.84
CA SER A 23 -6.43 7.89 -6.39
C SER A 23 -5.76 6.61 -5.87
N PRO A 24 -4.72 6.09 -6.56
CA PRO A 24 -3.94 4.96 -6.05
C PRO A 24 -3.29 5.25 -4.69
N ALA A 25 -2.86 6.49 -4.44
CA ALA A 25 -2.29 6.88 -3.15
C ALA A 25 -3.35 6.85 -2.03
N ALA A 26 -4.59 7.27 -2.30
CA ALA A 26 -5.68 7.16 -1.33
C ALA A 26 -6.01 5.68 -1.03
N ALA A 27 -6.07 4.83 -2.05
CA ALA A 27 -6.23 3.38 -1.86
C ALA A 27 -5.10 2.74 -1.06
N LEU A 28 -3.85 3.20 -1.23
CA LEU A 28 -2.72 2.74 -0.42
C LEU A 28 -2.91 3.06 1.07
N ARG A 29 -3.37 4.27 1.38
CA ARG A 29 -3.58 4.70 2.77
C ARG A 29 -4.65 3.86 3.46
N GLU A 30 -5.76 3.62 2.77
CA GLU A 30 -6.84 2.75 3.26
C GLU A 30 -6.35 1.31 3.42
N HIS A 31 -5.54 0.81 2.49
CA HIS A 31 -4.90 -0.52 2.61
C HIS A 31 -4.02 -0.62 3.85
N ILE A 32 -3.10 0.32 4.05
CA ILE A 32 -2.20 0.34 5.22
C ILE A 32 -3.00 0.45 6.51
N ALA A 33 -4.04 1.30 6.56
CA ALA A 33 -4.92 1.43 7.73
C ALA A 33 -5.63 0.13 8.11
N ALA A 34 -5.88 -0.75 7.13
CA ALA A 34 -6.53 -2.04 7.33
C ALA A 34 -5.55 -3.18 7.68
N LEU A 35 -4.24 -2.95 7.56
CA LEU A 35 -3.24 -3.96 7.93
C LEU A 35 -3.17 -4.11 9.46
N PRO A 36 -3.02 -5.34 9.97
CA PRO A 36 -2.75 -5.54 11.39
C PRO A 36 -1.35 -5.02 11.71
N PHE A 37 -1.28 -3.85 12.33
CA PHE A 37 -0.05 -3.17 12.74
C PHE A 37 0.78 -3.91 13.82
N SER A 38 0.25 -4.99 14.39
CA SER A 38 0.90 -5.79 15.42
C SER A 38 0.72 -7.28 15.09
N ASP A 39 1.80 -7.92 14.65
CA ASP A 39 1.89 -9.38 14.47
C ASP A 39 2.51 -10.09 15.70
N GLY A 40 2.75 -9.34 16.78
CA GLY A 40 3.36 -9.83 18.01
C GLY A 40 4.89 -9.98 17.97
N ALA A 41 5.56 -9.54 16.90
CA ALA A 41 7.02 -9.68 16.77
C ALA A 41 7.74 -8.32 16.76
N GLY A 42 8.63 -8.10 17.73
CA GLY A 42 9.77 -7.16 17.65
C GLY A 42 9.52 -5.65 17.84
N PRO A 43 10.57 -4.85 18.13
CA PRO A 43 10.48 -3.41 18.39
C PRO A 43 10.45 -2.64 17.07
N PHE A 44 9.30 -2.60 16.40
CA PHE A 44 9.10 -1.88 15.15
C PHE A 44 8.46 -0.50 15.36
N ASP A 45 8.63 0.11 16.53
CA ASP A 45 7.93 1.34 16.92
C ASP A 45 8.10 2.47 15.89
N GLU A 46 9.30 2.66 15.34
CA GLU A 46 9.54 3.69 14.31
C GLU A 46 8.92 3.37 12.95
N GLU A 47 8.87 2.09 12.57
CA GLU A 47 8.22 1.64 11.34
C GLU A 47 6.71 1.77 11.46
N LEU A 48 6.17 1.36 12.61
CA LEU A 48 4.77 1.49 12.96
C LEU A 48 4.34 2.96 12.95
N GLU A 49 5.09 3.83 13.63
CA GLU A 49 4.84 5.28 13.62
C GLU A 49 4.87 5.84 12.20
N TRP A 50 5.78 5.36 11.35
CA TRP A 50 5.86 5.79 9.96
C TRP A 50 4.64 5.31 9.15
N LEU A 51 4.26 4.05 9.25
CA LEU A 51 3.05 3.51 8.60
C LEU A 51 1.78 4.21 9.07
N GLN A 52 1.72 4.60 10.35
CA GLN A 52 0.63 5.41 10.92
C GLN A 52 0.61 6.84 10.35
N ARG A 53 1.78 7.44 10.08
CA ARG A 53 1.83 8.74 9.38
C ARG A 53 1.38 8.61 7.92
N VAL A 54 1.75 7.54 7.24
CA VAL A 54 1.30 7.25 5.87
C VAL A 54 -0.21 7.07 5.82
N SER A 55 -0.77 6.18 6.64
CA SER A 55 -2.23 5.93 6.69
C SER A 55 -3.03 7.17 7.11
N GLY A 56 -2.48 7.97 8.03
CA GLY A 56 -3.04 9.27 8.42
C GLY A 56 -2.85 10.39 7.40
N GLY A 57 -2.19 10.14 6.26
CA GLY A 57 -1.92 11.12 5.21
C GLY A 57 -0.94 12.24 5.59
N LYS A 58 -0.20 12.06 6.70
CA LYS A 58 0.83 12.99 7.21
C LYS A 58 2.19 12.77 6.55
N GLU A 59 2.39 11.59 5.96
CA GLU A 59 3.55 11.25 5.14
C GLU A 59 3.12 11.15 3.67
N GLY A 60 3.91 11.73 2.77
CA GLY A 60 3.73 11.55 1.34
C GLY A 60 4.11 10.13 0.92
N VAL A 61 3.49 9.64 -0.15
CA VAL A 61 3.86 8.37 -0.76
C VAL A 61 4.09 8.58 -2.24
N GLU A 62 5.19 8.08 -2.77
CA GLU A 62 5.45 8.10 -4.20
C GLU A 62 4.89 6.83 -4.87
N MET A 63 4.07 7.05 -5.90
CA MET A 63 3.48 5.99 -6.70
C MET A 63 4.13 5.96 -8.09
N ILE A 64 4.90 4.91 -8.38
CA ILE A 64 5.56 4.73 -9.66
C ILE A 64 4.63 3.98 -10.62
N PRO A 65 4.21 4.56 -11.75
CA PRO A 65 3.43 3.84 -12.75
C PRO A 65 4.26 2.73 -13.42
N VAL A 66 3.69 1.53 -13.55
CA VAL A 66 4.36 0.40 -14.21
C VAL A 66 4.15 0.51 -15.71
N GLY A 67 5.18 0.94 -16.45
CA GLY A 67 5.04 1.35 -17.86
C GLY A 67 4.45 0.31 -18.83
N HIS A 68 4.55 -0.98 -18.54
CA HIS A 68 3.98 -2.05 -19.36
C HIS A 68 2.62 -2.57 -18.86
N CYS A 69 2.13 -2.09 -17.72
CA CYS A 69 0.85 -2.47 -17.12
C CYS A 69 -0.04 -1.23 -16.97
N LYS A 70 -1.11 -1.15 -17.76
CA LYS A 70 -2.09 -0.05 -17.60
C LYS A 70 -2.68 -0.09 -16.18
N ASN A 71 -3.01 1.09 -15.64
CA ASN A 71 -3.73 1.22 -14.38
C ASN A 71 -3.04 0.53 -13.18
N THR A 72 -1.71 0.42 -13.23
CA THR A 72 -0.91 -0.27 -12.22
C THR A 72 0.20 0.64 -11.71
N TRP A 73 0.36 0.69 -10.40
CA TRP A 73 1.37 1.48 -9.71
C TRP A 73 2.10 0.64 -8.67
N LEU A 74 3.37 0.97 -8.44
CA LEU A 74 4.21 0.44 -7.37
C LEU A 74 4.42 1.55 -6.34
N TRP A 75 4.33 1.22 -5.06
CA TRP A 75 4.78 2.11 -4.00
C TRP A 75 6.31 1.98 -3.82
N SER A 76 7.06 3.07 -4.06
CA SER A 76 8.53 3.05 -4.06
C SER A 76 9.16 3.14 -2.67
N ASP A 77 8.46 3.75 -1.71
CA ASP A 77 9.05 4.02 -0.38
C ASP A 77 9.12 2.78 0.53
N GLY A 78 8.46 1.68 0.16
CA GLY A 78 8.51 0.40 0.88
C GLY A 78 8.21 0.54 2.37
N ALA A 79 8.91 -0.16 3.25
CA ALA A 79 9.03 0.26 4.66
C ALA A 79 10.50 0.53 4.97
N LYS A 80 10.79 1.54 5.80
CA LYS A 80 12.16 2.01 6.10
C LYS A 80 13.14 0.90 6.51
N TYR A 81 12.65 -0.12 7.19
CA TYR A 81 13.48 -1.19 7.77
C TYR A 81 13.45 -2.51 6.99
N GLN A 82 12.55 -2.64 6.01
CA GLN A 82 12.54 -3.77 5.08
C GLN A 82 12.16 -3.32 3.66
N PRO A 83 13.08 -3.42 2.68
CA PRO A 83 12.73 -3.28 1.26
C PRO A 83 11.89 -4.45 0.72
N GLN A 84 11.25 -5.24 1.59
CA GLN A 84 10.51 -6.46 1.23
C GLN A 84 9.02 -6.23 0.96
N TYR A 85 8.47 -5.06 1.29
CA TYR A 85 7.08 -4.75 0.98
C TYR A 85 6.95 -4.27 -0.47
N LEU A 86 6.77 -5.20 -1.39
CA LEU A 86 6.31 -4.87 -2.73
C LEU A 86 4.79 -4.70 -2.69
N THR A 87 4.35 -3.44 -2.69
CA THR A 87 2.92 -3.11 -2.78
C THR A 87 2.57 -2.68 -4.20
N TYR A 88 1.76 -3.50 -4.87
CA TYR A 88 1.16 -3.19 -6.15
C TYR A 88 -0.25 -2.66 -5.95
N ILE A 89 -0.58 -1.59 -6.65
CA ILE A 89 -1.91 -1.00 -6.64
C ILE A 89 -2.43 -1.01 -8.06
N VAL A 90 -3.55 -1.68 -8.26
CA VAL A 90 -4.17 -1.88 -9.58
C VAL A 90 -5.56 -1.27 -9.55
N LYS A 91 -5.86 -0.32 -10.43
CA LYS A 91 -7.24 0.14 -10.63
C LYS A 91 -8.01 -0.95 -11.39
N THR A 92 -8.97 -1.57 -10.72
CA THR A 92 -9.74 -2.72 -11.22
C THR A 92 -11.15 -2.36 -11.69
N ASP A 93 -11.61 -1.12 -11.48
CA ASP A 93 -12.82 -0.64 -12.15
C ASP A 93 -12.48 -0.32 -13.62
N VAL A 94 -12.56 -1.35 -14.46
CA VAL A 94 -12.42 -1.24 -15.91
C VAL A 94 -13.84 -1.18 -16.49
N ARG A 95 -14.48 -0.01 -16.41
CA ARG A 95 -15.63 0.24 -17.28
C ARG A 95 -15.12 0.26 -18.71
N GLY A 96 -15.43 -0.80 -19.45
CA GLY A 96 -15.22 -0.90 -20.89
C GLY A 96 -16.08 0.08 -21.66
#